data_AF-A0A396U3Z0-F1
#
_entry.id   AF-A0A396U3Z0-F1
#
_cell.length_a   1.000
_cell.length_b   1.000
_cell.length_c   1.000
_cell.angle_alpha   90.00
_cell.angle_beta   90.00
_cell.angle_gamma   90.00
#
_symmetry.space_group_name_H-M   'P 1'
#
loop_
_entity.id
_entity.type
_entity.pdbx_description
1 polymer ?
#
loop_
_entity_poly.entity_id
_entity_poly.type
_entity_poly.pdbx_seq_one_letter_code
_entity_poly.pdbx_strand_id
1 'polypeptide(L)'
;MKRTIILLTMMASAPILAQQNVYELKQAKAGKLTAIKSSQSINLLTEDTYDKYIISVSGDGGYSHQFESDSPSLSISDLSLPYNGSYNYEIKSVKYLSDVTSNMNNGRPEGATGKLSIVDVQAGQFTNHYGGIDIAQDIQEPREGTFPRPSKEIE
;
A
#
# COMPACT_ATOMS: atom_id res chain seq x y z
N MET A 1 -28.30 50.62 42.87
CA MET A 1 -28.73 49.21 42.81
C MET A 1 -28.25 48.62 41.48
N LYS A 2 -27.35 47.64 41.51
CA LYS A 2 -26.67 47.06 40.33
C LYS A 2 -27.59 46.00 39.69
N ARG A 3 -27.78 46.07 38.37
CA ARG A 3 -28.58 45.10 37.60
C ARG A 3 -27.67 43.96 37.14
N THR A 4 -27.91 42.76 37.65
CA THR A 4 -27.21 41.54 37.23
C THR A 4 -27.88 40.99 35.97
N ILE A 5 -27.13 40.88 34.88
CA ILE A 5 -27.54 40.19 33.66
C ILE A 5 -27.13 38.72 33.80
N ILE A 6 -28.10 37.81 33.77
CA ILE A 6 -27.85 36.36 33.73
C ILE A 6 -27.67 35.98 32.26
N LEU A 7 -26.45 35.62 31.89
CA LEU A 7 -26.11 35.11 30.57
C LEU A 7 -26.48 33.62 30.53
N LEU A 8 -27.51 33.27 29.76
CA LEU A 8 -27.93 31.89 29.54
C LEU A 8 -27.02 31.28 28.45
N THR A 9 -26.02 30.51 28.85
CA THR A 9 -25.18 29.72 27.93
C THR A 9 -25.98 28.52 27.43
N MET A 10 -26.45 28.60 26.18
CA MET A 10 -26.96 27.41 25.48
C MET A 10 -25.79 26.47 25.20
N MET A 11 -25.73 25.35 25.92
CA MET A 11 -24.91 24.21 25.52
C MET A 11 -25.53 23.59 24.27
N ALA A 12 -24.97 23.92 23.10
CA ALA A 12 -25.23 23.19 21.87
C ALA A 12 -24.54 21.82 21.97
N SER A 13 -25.26 20.83 22.50
CA SER A 13 -24.84 19.43 22.53
C SER A 13 -25.23 18.72 21.23
N ALA A 14 -24.27 18.52 20.33
CA ALA A 14 -24.11 17.39 19.38
C ALA A 14 -23.01 17.72 18.34
N PRO A 15 -22.24 16.75 17.79
CA PRO A 15 -22.61 15.34 17.63
C PRO A 15 -21.54 14.35 18.15
N ILE A 16 -21.94 13.52 19.12
CA ILE A 16 -21.15 12.36 19.59
C ILE A 16 -21.17 11.22 18.55
N LEU A 17 -22.12 11.23 17.60
CA LEU A 17 -22.29 10.20 16.57
C LEU A 17 -21.18 10.20 15.50
N ALA A 18 -20.56 11.36 15.21
CA ALA A 18 -19.46 11.43 14.25
C ALA A 18 -18.16 10.85 14.83
N GLN A 19 -17.97 10.93 16.16
CA GLN A 19 -16.76 10.42 16.83
C GLN A 19 -16.75 8.90 16.96
N GLN A 20 -17.90 8.25 17.22
CA GLN A 20 -17.94 6.79 17.36
C GLN A 20 -17.51 6.06 16.09
N ASN A 21 -17.96 6.49 14.91
CA ASN A 21 -17.52 5.90 13.65
C ASN A 21 -16.01 6.06 13.40
N VAL A 22 -15.41 7.20 13.78
CA VAL A 22 -13.97 7.44 13.60
C VAL A 22 -13.11 6.58 14.54
N TYR A 23 -13.60 6.23 15.73
CA TYR A 23 -12.88 5.39 16.68
C TYR A 23 -12.90 3.90 16.34
N GLU A 24 -14.00 3.39 15.77
CA GLU A 24 -14.04 2.02 15.25
C GLU A 24 -13.20 1.88 13.97
N LEU A 25 -13.16 2.92 13.13
CA LEU A 25 -12.36 2.94 11.89
C LEU A 25 -10.85 2.83 12.09
N LYS A 26 -10.32 3.34 13.20
CA LYS A 26 -8.89 3.20 13.53
C LYS A 26 -8.50 1.78 13.93
N GLN A 27 -9.47 0.89 14.16
CA GLN A 27 -9.24 -0.47 14.68
C GLN A 27 -9.44 -1.58 13.65
N ALA A 28 -9.82 -1.25 12.42
CA ALA A 28 -9.71 -2.19 11.31
C ALA A 28 -8.22 -2.38 11.01
N LYS A 29 -7.62 -3.33 11.71
CA LYS A 29 -6.19 -3.61 11.71
C LYS A 29 -5.74 -3.93 10.29
N ALA A 30 -4.78 -3.15 9.79
CA ALA A 30 -4.10 -3.40 8.55
C ALA A 30 -3.60 -4.85 8.49
N GLY A 31 -3.96 -5.58 7.44
CA GLY A 31 -3.43 -6.90 7.16
C GLY A 31 -1.92 -6.80 6.94
N LYS A 32 -1.16 -7.86 7.24
CA LYS A 32 0.26 -7.88 6.91
C LYS A 32 0.42 -8.01 5.40
N LEU A 33 0.85 -6.94 4.74
CA LEU A 33 1.28 -6.97 3.34
C LEU A 33 2.76 -7.35 3.27
N THR A 34 3.13 -8.22 2.33
CA THR A 34 4.54 -8.52 2.05
C THR A 34 4.76 -8.56 0.56
N ALA A 35 5.68 -7.73 0.06
CA ALA A 35 6.05 -7.72 -1.35
C ALA A 35 7.14 -8.75 -1.63
N ILE A 36 6.89 -9.64 -2.59
CA ILE A 36 7.86 -10.58 -3.14
C ILE A 36 8.21 -10.12 -4.56
N LYS A 37 9.50 -9.96 -4.82
CA LYS A 37 10.01 -9.57 -6.13
C LYS A 37 10.41 -10.82 -6.92
N SER A 38 9.99 -10.87 -8.17
CA SER A 38 10.51 -11.75 -9.20
C SER A 38 11.25 -10.90 -10.24
N SER A 39 11.83 -11.53 -11.25
CA SER A 39 12.57 -10.82 -12.30
C SER A 39 11.69 -9.92 -13.16
N GLN A 40 10.37 -10.10 -13.14
CA GLN A 40 9.43 -9.40 -14.01
C GLN A 40 8.25 -8.76 -13.26
N SER A 41 8.09 -9.05 -11.97
CA SER A 41 6.95 -8.55 -11.21
C SER A 41 7.24 -8.39 -9.73
N ILE A 42 6.46 -7.54 -9.09
CA ILE A 42 6.36 -7.43 -7.64
C ILE A 42 4.96 -7.92 -7.26
N ASN A 43 4.91 -9.01 -6.50
CA ASN A 43 3.65 -9.62 -6.05
C ASN A 43 3.45 -9.33 -4.58
N LEU A 44 2.23 -8.96 -4.18
CA LEU A 44 1.87 -8.87 -2.77
C LEU A 44 1.34 -10.22 -2.30
N LEU A 45 1.94 -10.72 -1.23
CA LEU A 45 1.30 -11.68 -0.37
C LEU A 45 0.46 -10.93 0.65
N THR A 46 -0.81 -11.32 0.75
CA THR A 46 -1.78 -10.74 1.65
C THR A 46 -2.45 -11.85 2.45
N GLU A 47 -2.67 -11.61 3.75
CA GLU A 47 -3.48 -12.50 4.59
C GLU A 47 -4.99 -12.27 4.35
N ASP A 48 -5.33 -11.06 3.92
CA ASP A 48 -6.70 -10.61 3.64
C ASP A 48 -6.98 -10.50 2.13
N THR A 49 -8.27 -10.48 1.79
CA THR A 49 -8.75 -10.14 0.43
C THR A 49 -9.05 -8.64 0.32
N TYR A 50 -8.60 -8.03 -0.76
CA TYR A 50 -8.87 -6.62 -1.11
C TYR A 50 -9.66 -6.52 -2.40
N ASP A 51 -10.38 -5.42 -2.57
CA ASP A 51 -11.23 -5.18 -3.74
C ASP A 51 -10.48 -4.46 -4.86
N LYS A 52 -9.48 -3.64 -4.51
CA LYS A 52 -8.72 -2.83 -5.46
C LYS A 52 -7.28 -2.62 -5.01
N TYR A 53 -6.38 -2.48 -5.96
CA TYR A 53 -4.99 -2.09 -5.74
C TYR A 53 -4.69 -0.81 -6.51
N ILE A 54 -4.12 0.19 -5.83
CA ILE A 54 -3.61 1.40 -6.47
C ILE A 54 -2.10 1.33 -6.41
N ILE A 55 -1.46 1.27 -7.57
CA ILE A 55 -0.03 1.06 -7.72
C ILE A 55 0.58 2.35 -8.24
N SER A 56 1.59 2.84 -7.53
CA SER A 56 2.34 4.04 -7.88
C SER A 56 3.82 3.69 -7.98
N VAL A 57 4.47 4.05 -9.09
CA VAL A 57 5.91 3.88 -9.29
C VAL A 57 6.53 5.22 -9.63
N SER A 58 7.65 5.54 -9.01
CA SER A 58 8.42 6.76 -9.26
C SER A 58 9.91 6.45 -9.40
N GLY A 59 10.60 7.25 -10.21
CA GLY A 59 12.03 7.17 -10.39
C GLY A 59 12.66 8.54 -10.58
N ASP A 60 13.97 8.57 -10.72
CA ASP A 60 14.73 9.75 -11.09
C ASP A 60 14.25 10.37 -12.43
N GLY A 61 14.69 11.61 -12.70
CA GLY A 61 14.31 12.31 -13.94
C GLY A 61 12.82 12.64 -14.06
N GLY A 62 12.06 12.55 -12.96
CA GLY A 62 10.64 12.93 -12.90
C GLY A 62 9.68 11.87 -13.41
N TYR A 63 10.14 10.63 -13.64
CA TYR A 63 9.24 9.55 -14.01
C TYR A 63 8.29 9.22 -12.84
N SER A 64 6.99 9.22 -13.13
CA SER A 64 5.94 8.82 -12.20
C SER A 64 4.81 8.18 -12.98
N HIS A 65 4.37 7.00 -12.55
CA HIS A 65 3.25 6.28 -13.15
C HIS A 65 2.35 5.75 -12.04
N GLN A 66 1.04 5.94 -12.21
CA GLN A 66 0.03 5.43 -11.28
C GLN A 66 -1.11 4.81 -12.07
N PHE A 67 -1.53 3.63 -11.63
CA PHE A 67 -2.66 2.92 -12.21
C PHE A 67 -3.37 2.09 -11.15
N GLU A 68 -4.59 1.67 -11.48
CA GLU A 68 -5.38 0.80 -10.63
C GLU A 68 -5.40 -0.62 -11.21
N SER A 69 -5.44 -1.60 -10.32
CA SER A 69 -5.45 -3.03 -10.66
C SER A 69 -6.42 -3.78 -9.77
N ASP A 70 -7.00 -4.85 -10.31
CA ASP A 70 -7.79 -5.83 -9.55
C ASP A 70 -6.91 -7.01 -9.07
N SER A 71 -5.62 -6.99 -9.40
CA SER A 71 -4.64 -8.02 -9.07
C SER A 71 -3.59 -7.49 -8.08
N PRO A 72 -3.16 -8.28 -7.08
CA PRO A 72 -2.09 -7.95 -6.14
C PRO A 72 -0.69 -8.06 -6.78
N SER A 73 -0.55 -7.71 -8.06
CA SER A 73 0.70 -7.83 -8.80
C SER A 73 0.98 -6.58 -9.62
N LEU A 74 2.23 -6.15 -9.56
CA LEU A 74 2.82 -5.13 -10.42
C LEU A 74 3.72 -5.84 -11.43
N SER A 75 3.39 -5.78 -12.72
CA SER A 75 4.28 -6.22 -13.79
C SER A 75 5.17 -5.07 -14.27
N ILE A 76 6.47 -5.33 -14.46
CA ILE A 76 7.41 -4.33 -14.97
C ILE A 76 7.11 -3.97 -16.44
N SER A 77 6.56 -4.91 -17.21
CA SER A 77 6.13 -4.67 -18.60
C SER A 77 5.14 -3.52 -18.74
N ASP A 78 4.33 -3.27 -17.70
CA ASP A 78 3.23 -2.33 -17.75
C ASP A 78 3.70 -0.89 -17.49
N LEU A 79 4.90 -0.72 -16.94
CA LEU A 79 5.42 0.57 -16.49
C LEU A 79 6.09 1.38 -17.61
N SER A 80 6.49 0.76 -18.73
CA SER A 80 7.24 1.44 -19.80
C SER A 80 8.43 2.26 -19.24
N LEU A 81 9.28 1.61 -18.43
CA LEU A 81 10.36 2.28 -17.71
C LEU A 81 11.37 2.93 -18.67
N PRO A 82 11.66 4.24 -18.54
CA PRO A 82 12.46 4.98 -19.52
C PRO A 82 13.96 4.69 -19.46
N TYR A 83 14.47 4.14 -18.36
CA TYR A 83 15.90 3.86 -18.19
C TYR A 83 16.15 2.69 -17.23
N ASN A 84 17.39 2.22 -17.22
CA ASN A 84 17.88 1.30 -16.18
C ASN A 84 18.25 2.11 -14.94
N GLY A 85 17.88 1.64 -13.76
CA GLY A 85 18.11 2.37 -12.53
C GLY A 85 17.13 2.02 -11.42
N SER A 86 17.16 2.82 -10.36
CA SER A 86 16.36 2.59 -9.16
C SER A 86 14.98 3.24 -9.27
N TYR A 87 13.96 2.51 -8.85
CA TYR A 87 12.56 2.94 -8.83
C TYR A 87 11.94 2.63 -7.47
N ASN A 88 11.18 3.58 -6.94
CA ASN A 88 10.35 3.38 -5.76
C ASN A 88 8.94 2.96 -6.20
N TYR A 89 8.35 2.04 -5.45
CA TYR A 89 6.96 1.64 -5.65
C TYR A 89 6.18 1.78 -4.34
N GLU A 90 4.90 2.07 -4.48
CA GLU A 90 3.89 2.04 -3.42
C GLU A 90 2.66 1.31 -3.96
N ILE A 91 2.16 0.35 -3.20
CA ILE A 91 0.96 -0.40 -3.53
C ILE A 91 -0.01 -0.25 -2.37
N LYS A 92 -1.11 0.46 -2.63
CA LYS A 92 -2.24 0.65 -1.71
C LYS A 92 -3.29 -0.42 -2.00
N SER A 93 -3.54 -1.30 -1.04
CA SER A 93 -4.58 -2.33 -1.11
C SER A 93 -5.83 -1.79 -0.41
N VAL A 94 -6.95 -1.74 -1.13
CA VAL A 94 -8.19 -1.08 -0.69
C VAL A 94 -9.28 -2.12 -0.51
N LYS A 95 -9.90 -2.14 0.67
CA LYS A 95 -11.07 -2.96 0.98
C LYS A 95 -12.24 -2.06 1.34
N TYR A 96 -13.34 -2.14 0.59
CA TYR A 96 -14.54 -1.36 0.82
C TYR A 96 -15.40 -2.02 1.91
N LEU A 97 -15.82 -1.22 2.87
CA LEU A 97 -16.62 -1.68 4.01
C LEU A 97 -18.10 -1.35 3.85
N SER A 98 -18.40 -0.12 3.43
CA SER A 98 -19.78 0.34 3.28
C SER A 98 -19.87 1.58 2.40
N ASP A 99 -21.05 1.86 1.87
CA ASP A 99 -21.36 3.13 1.25
C ASP A 99 -21.67 4.18 2.33
N VAL A 100 -21.26 5.42 2.08
CA VAL A 100 -21.48 6.56 2.97
C VAL A 100 -22.07 7.70 2.14
N THR A 101 -23.27 8.15 2.50
CA THR A 101 -23.87 9.33 1.90
C THR A 101 -23.12 10.56 2.35
N SER A 102 -22.49 11.28 1.42
CA SER A 102 -21.81 12.53 1.75
C SER A 102 -22.78 13.70 1.63
N ASN A 103 -22.90 14.50 2.70
CA ASN A 103 -23.62 15.77 2.64
C ASN A 103 -22.84 16.86 1.87
N MET A 104 -21.55 16.62 1.60
CA MET A 104 -20.72 17.47 0.76
C MET A 104 -20.39 16.74 -0.53
N ASN A 105 -21.15 17.04 -1.59
CA ASN A 105 -20.96 16.39 -2.89
C ASN A 105 -19.85 17.02 -3.76
N ASN A 106 -19.23 18.14 -3.36
CA ASN A 106 -18.09 18.77 -4.09
C ASN A 106 -18.24 18.75 -5.63
N GLY A 107 -19.41 19.11 -6.15
CA GLY A 107 -19.72 19.11 -7.60
C GLY A 107 -20.15 17.75 -8.20
N ARG A 108 -20.31 16.70 -7.39
CA ARG A 108 -20.82 15.38 -7.81
C ARG A 108 -22.37 15.38 -7.87
N PRO A 109 -22.97 14.52 -8.73
CA PRO A 109 -24.42 14.42 -8.87
C PRO A 109 -25.16 14.12 -7.56
N GLU A 110 -26.42 14.52 -7.49
CA GLU A 110 -27.33 14.14 -6.42
C GLU A 110 -27.43 12.61 -6.34
N GLY A 111 -27.21 12.04 -5.15
CA GLY A 111 -27.13 10.59 -4.94
C GLY A 111 -25.74 9.97 -5.04
N ALA A 112 -24.68 10.74 -5.30
CA ALA A 112 -23.31 10.24 -5.21
C ALA A 112 -22.98 9.76 -3.78
N THR A 113 -22.57 8.51 -3.64
CA THR A 113 -22.09 7.94 -2.38
C THR A 113 -20.57 7.90 -2.36
N GLY A 114 -19.99 8.18 -1.19
CA GLY A 114 -18.61 7.80 -0.89
C GLY A 114 -18.55 6.34 -0.44
N LYS A 115 -17.36 5.77 -0.40
CA LYS A 115 -17.12 4.47 0.22
C LYS A 115 -16.23 4.61 1.42
N LEU A 116 -16.59 3.94 2.50
CA LEU A 116 -15.73 3.69 3.64
C LEU A 116 -14.79 2.55 3.29
N SER A 117 -13.49 2.72 3.51
CA SER A 117 -12.50 1.72 3.13
C SER A 117 -11.37 1.58 4.14
N ILE A 118 -10.84 0.36 4.24
CA ILE A 118 -9.53 0.09 4.84
C ILE A 118 -8.50 0.18 3.73
N VAL A 119 -7.37 0.84 4.01
CA VAL A 119 -6.27 0.97 3.06
C VAL A 119 -4.98 0.53 3.73
N ASP A 120 -4.37 -0.51 3.17
CA ASP A 120 -3.08 -1.02 3.60
C ASP A 120 -2.03 -0.71 2.56
N VAL A 121 -0.85 -0.29 3.02
CA VAL A 121 0.18 0.25 2.13
C VAL A 121 1.45 -0.58 2.26
N GLN A 122 1.93 -1.06 1.12
CA GLN A 122 3.26 -1.66 1.00
C GLN A 122 4.09 -0.82 0.03
N ALA A 123 5.24 -0.34 0.49
CA ALA A 123 6.18 0.40 -0.33
C ALA A 123 7.55 -0.27 -0.34
N GLY A 124 8.37 0.11 -1.31
CA GLY A 124 9.75 -0.35 -1.40
C GLY A 124 10.45 0.21 -2.62
N GLN A 125 11.61 -0.37 -2.91
CA GLN A 125 12.45 0.00 -4.04
C GLN A 125 12.81 -1.26 -4.86
N PHE A 126 12.99 -1.08 -6.16
CA PHE A 126 13.56 -2.09 -7.05
C PHE A 126 14.51 -1.43 -8.06
N THR A 127 15.49 -2.19 -8.55
CA THR A 127 16.37 -1.74 -9.64
C THR A 127 15.93 -2.42 -10.93
N ASN A 128 15.66 -1.62 -11.96
CA ASN A 128 15.38 -2.08 -13.30
C ASN A 128 16.68 -2.21 -14.10
N HIS A 129 16.87 -3.35 -14.74
CA HIS A 129 17.96 -3.61 -15.65
C HIS A 129 17.43 -4.33 -16.89
N TYR A 130 17.43 -3.62 -18.04
CA TYR A 130 16.93 -4.10 -19.33
C TYR A 130 15.51 -4.70 -19.30
N GLY A 131 14.61 -4.08 -18.53
CA GLY A 131 13.21 -4.51 -18.42
C GLY A 131 12.98 -5.64 -17.41
N GLY A 132 13.97 -5.96 -16.57
CA GLY A 132 13.85 -6.89 -15.45
C GLY A 132 14.21 -6.26 -14.12
N ILE A 133 13.71 -6.85 -13.03
CA ILE A 133 14.10 -6.49 -11.66
C ILE A 133 15.36 -7.26 -11.29
N ASP A 134 16.37 -6.54 -10.78
CA ASP A 134 17.51 -7.16 -10.12
C ASP A 134 17.02 -7.81 -8.81
N ILE A 135 16.97 -9.14 -8.80
CA ILE A 135 16.74 -9.89 -7.57
C ILE A 135 18.10 -10.04 -6.89
N ALA A 136 18.25 -9.51 -5.68
CA ALA A 136 19.41 -9.81 -4.86
C ALA A 136 19.51 -11.34 -4.74
N GLN A 137 20.53 -11.94 -5.37
CA GLN A 137 20.86 -13.33 -5.09
C GLN A 137 21.37 -13.35 -3.66
N ASP A 138 20.58 -13.94 -2.76
CA ASP A 138 21.08 -14.33 -1.45
C ASP A 138 22.13 -15.41 -1.73
N ILE A 139 23.40 -15.00 -1.83
CA ILE A 139 24.52 -15.92 -1.96
C ILE A 139 24.53 -16.67 -0.63
N GLN A 140 23.89 -17.84 -0.58
CA GLN A 140 24.16 -18.78 0.48
C GLN A 140 25.65 -19.07 0.40
N GLU A 141 26.43 -18.54 1.35
CA GLU A 141 27.80 -18.96 1.54
C GLU A 141 27.81 -20.49 1.54
N PRO A 142 28.70 -21.13 0.74
CA PRO A 142 28.84 -22.58 0.80
C PRO A 142 29.07 -22.95 2.26
N ARG A 143 28.21 -23.82 2.82
CA ARG A 143 28.43 -24.36 4.16
C ARG A 143 29.87 -24.89 4.20
N GLU A 144 30.65 -24.44 5.18
CA GLU A 144 31.99 -24.94 5.42
C GLU A 144 31.94 -26.48 5.46
N GLY A 145 32.70 -27.13 4.58
CA GLY A 145 32.80 -28.58 4.51
C GLY A 145 32.45 -29.23 3.15
N THR A 146 32.04 -28.45 2.15
CA THR A 146 31.67 -28.99 0.82
C THR A 146 32.83 -29.02 -0.20
N PHE A 147 34.07 -29.16 0.27
CA PHE A 147 35.18 -29.51 -0.63
C PHE A 147 35.30 -31.04 -0.72
N PRO A 148 35.37 -31.62 -1.93
CA PRO A 148 35.68 -33.05 -2.05
C PRO A 148 37.07 -33.29 -1.49
N ARG A 149 37.18 -34.18 -0.50
CA ARG A 149 38.48 -34.66 -0.03
C ARG A 149 39.20 -35.32 -1.21
N PRO A 150 40.49 -35.04 -1.45
CA PRO A 150 41.23 -35.78 -2.46
C PRO A 150 41.18 -37.26 -2.09
N SER A 151 40.74 -38.09 -3.04
CA SER A 151 40.80 -39.54 -2.95
C SER A 151 42.22 -39.94 -2.62
N LYS A 152 42.43 -40.64 -1.50
CA LYS A 152 43.67 -41.36 -1.25
C LYS A 152 43.87 -42.32 -2.42
N GLU A 153 44.92 -42.07 -3.22
CA GLU A 153 45.49 -43.12 -4.06
C GLU A 153 45.91 -44.27 -3.13
N ILE A 154 45.44 -45.45 -3.50
CA ILE A 154 45.83 -46.72 -2.92
C ILE A 154 47.07 -47.15 -3.70
N GLU A 155 48.22 -47.22 -3.02
CA GLU A 155 49.30 -48.16 -3.32
C GLU A 155 49.86 -48.70 -2.01
#